data_AF-A0A927VLP7-F1
#
_entry.id   AF-A0A927VLP7-F1
#
_cell.length_a   1.000
_cell.length_b   1.000
_cell.length_c   1.000
_cell.angle_alpha   90.00
_cell.angle_beta   90.00
_cell.angle_gamma   90.00
#
_symmetry.space_group_name_H-M   'P 1'
#
loop_
_entity.id
_entity.type
_entity.pdbx_description
1 polymer ?
#
loop_
_entity_poly.entity_id
_entity_poly.type
_entity_poly.pdbx_seq_one_letter_code
_entity_poly.pdbx_strand_id
1 'polypeptide(L)'
;MEAIKTYLESMFAHLPRTPEVIKAKTELGQMMEDKYSELIEEGKSENEAVGIVISEFGNLEEIAEELGIRSFVDQEPEEETQRVVSFEEVDGYIKSRTRLSYMGAFGIFFLIISSVPFIILSGIPISAAGGGVAKFFAVIGLILLFLMLAGGLGMLIFSGLQEREYSYMWKDNCRLDYSAQEYVKMQYSEYRTTHTILIIVGIVLCILSAVPAAILSFLHVTNGFFGDIAGAVCLFLVGAAVFLFFLAGRQKGSLGRLLKIQYRAKQVQQEGPEAAQKNQGGPEDVIIYENEYLSKFMPVYWPTITCLYLVVSFLTFRWGTTWIIWPVAGIVHAFISKTFGKHVFES
;
A
#
# COMPACT_ATOMS: atom_id res chain seq x y z
N MET A 1 16.62 -52.43 -2.15
CA MET A 1 15.56 -51.38 -2.22
C MET A 1 16.02 -49.96 -1.83
N GLU A 2 16.78 -49.76 -0.74
CA GLU A 2 17.19 -48.41 -0.28
C GLU A 2 17.97 -47.59 -1.33
N ALA A 3 18.84 -48.24 -2.10
CA ALA A 3 19.65 -47.57 -3.12
C ALA A 3 18.81 -46.89 -4.22
N ILE A 4 17.67 -47.48 -4.62
CA ILE A 4 16.76 -46.90 -5.62
C ILE A 4 16.10 -45.64 -5.06
N LYS A 5 15.69 -45.67 -3.78
CA LYS A 5 15.09 -44.52 -3.10
C LYS A 5 16.08 -43.35 -2.99
N THR A 6 17.33 -43.63 -2.61
CA THR A 6 18.40 -42.62 -2.55
C THR A 6 18.69 -42.02 -3.92
N TYR A 7 18.71 -42.86 -4.96
CA TYR A 7 18.90 -42.39 -6.33
C TYR A 7 17.76 -41.47 -6.80
N LEU A 8 16.50 -41.90 -6.60
CA LEU A 8 15.31 -41.09 -6.90
C LEU A 8 15.31 -39.76 -6.14
N GLU A 9 15.73 -39.75 -4.87
CA GLU A 9 15.86 -38.51 -4.11
C GLU A 9 16.92 -37.58 -4.69
N SER A 10 18.04 -38.11 -5.15
CA SER A 10 19.10 -37.32 -5.77
C SER A 10 18.68 -36.70 -7.11
N MET A 11 17.88 -37.41 -7.92
CA MET A 11 17.37 -36.90 -9.19
C MET A 11 16.45 -35.68 -9.01
N PHE A 12 15.60 -35.69 -7.98
CA PHE A 12 14.65 -34.61 -7.72
C PHE A 12 15.17 -33.56 -6.72
N ALA A 13 16.42 -33.65 -6.26
CA ALA A 13 16.97 -32.80 -5.21
C ALA A 13 16.95 -31.30 -5.57
N HIS A 14 17.08 -30.98 -6.85
CA HIS A 14 17.17 -29.61 -7.37
C HIS A 14 15.85 -29.07 -7.95
N LEU A 15 14.78 -29.87 -7.94
CA LEU A 15 13.48 -29.46 -8.48
C LEU A 15 12.58 -28.78 -7.43
N PRO A 16 11.72 -27.83 -7.83
CA PRO A 16 10.78 -27.18 -6.94
C PRO A 16 9.72 -28.17 -6.41
N ARG A 17 9.27 -27.98 -5.16
CA ARG A 17 8.26 -28.83 -4.51
C ARG A 17 6.83 -28.46 -4.95
N THR A 18 6.54 -28.51 -6.24
CA THR A 18 5.20 -28.32 -6.80
C THR A 18 4.39 -29.63 -6.73
N PRO A 19 3.05 -29.57 -6.72
CA PRO A 19 2.22 -30.78 -6.75
C PRO A 19 2.50 -31.67 -7.98
N GLU A 20 2.88 -31.07 -9.11
CA GLU A 20 3.22 -31.79 -10.35
C GLU A 20 4.55 -32.54 -10.21
N VAL A 21 5.58 -31.92 -9.63
CA VAL A 21 6.88 -32.56 -9.39
C VAL A 21 6.77 -33.68 -8.35
N ILE A 22 5.96 -33.49 -7.30
CA ILE A 22 5.73 -34.54 -6.28
C ILE A 22 5.00 -35.73 -6.90
N LYS A 23 4.03 -35.47 -7.78
CA LYS A 23 3.31 -36.51 -8.52
C LYS A 23 4.27 -37.28 -9.44
N ALA A 24 5.08 -36.60 -10.23
CA ALA A 24 6.08 -37.22 -11.11
C ALA A 24 7.11 -38.05 -10.34
N LYS A 25 7.60 -37.55 -9.20
CA LYS A 25 8.51 -38.32 -8.32
C LYS A 25 7.85 -39.61 -7.82
N THR A 26 6.57 -39.54 -7.47
CA THR A 26 5.82 -40.70 -6.97
C THR A 26 5.59 -41.73 -8.08
N GLU A 27 5.19 -41.27 -9.27
CA GLU A 27 4.99 -42.12 -10.45
C GLU A 27 6.30 -42.81 -10.87
N LEU A 28 7.40 -42.07 -10.99
CA LEU A 28 8.70 -42.64 -11.34
C LEU A 28 9.22 -43.60 -10.27
N GLY A 29 9.03 -43.28 -8.98
CA GLY A 29 9.38 -44.17 -7.89
C GLY A 29 8.63 -45.50 -7.93
N GLN A 30 7.34 -45.45 -8.27
CA GLN A 30 6.53 -46.65 -8.42
C GLN A 30 6.99 -47.51 -9.61
N MET A 31 7.25 -46.90 -10.77
CA MET A 31 7.78 -47.61 -11.94
C MET A 31 9.12 -48.30 -11.66
N MET A 32 10.02 -47.64 -10.92
CA MET A 32 11.30 -48.21 -10.51
C MET A 32 11.13 -49.39 -9.52
N GLU A 33 10.18 -49.29 -8.60
CA GLU A 33 9.89 -50.33 -7.60
C GLU A 33 9.25 -51.57 -8.23
N ASP A 34 8.32 -51.37 -9.18
CA ASP A 34 7.69 -52.44 -9.94
C ASP A 34 8.74 -53.19 -10.77
N LYS A 35 9.63 -52.46 -11.45
CA LYS A 35 10.70 -53.08 -12.26
C LYS A 35 11.73 -53.82 -11.41
N TYR A 36 12.09 -53.25 -10.27
CA TYR A 36 12.97 -53.93 -9.31
C TYR A 36 12.36 -55.25 -8.84
N SER A 37 11.06 -55.26 -8.51
CA SER A 37 10.37 -56.46 -8.04
C SER A 37 10.31 -57.56 -9.11
N GLU A 38 10.08 -57.20 -10.37
CA GLU A 38 10.13 -58.13 -11.51
C GLU A 38 11.51 -58.80 -11.65
N LEU A 39 12.60 -58.03 -11.57
CA LEU A 39 13.96 -58.56 -11.69
C LEU A 39 14.34 -59.51 -10.53
N ILE A 40 13.78 -59.27 -9.34
CA ILE A 40 13.93 -60.18 -8.19
C ILE A 40 13.18 -61.49 -8.43
N GLU A 41 11.97 -61.43 -9.01
CA GLU A 41 11.20 -62.63 -9.39
C GLU A 41 11.87 -63.44 -10.51
N GLU A 42 12.55 -62.78 -11.44
CA GLU A 42 13.39 -63.41 -12.47
C GLU A 42 14.68 -64.06 -11.90
N GLY A 43 14.93 -63.92 -10.59
CA GLY A 43 16.04 -64.56 -9.89
C GLY A 43 17.35 -63.77 -9.95
N LYS A 44 17.32 -62.47 -10.30
CA LYS A 44 18.51 -61.62 -10.25
C LYS A 44 18.88 -61.25 -8.82
N SER A 45 20.17 -61.01 -8.60
CA SER A 45 20.65 -60.52 -7.30
C SER A 45 20.20 -59.08 -7.05
N GLU A 46 20.03 -58.69 -5.79
CA GLU A 46 19.57 -57.34 -5.42
C GLU A 46 20.46 -56.24 -6.02
N ASN A 47 21.78 -56.41 -6.03
CA ASN A 47 22.70 -55.42 -6.59
C ASN A 47 22.63 -55.35 -8.12
N GLU A 48 22.38 -56.48 -8.78
CA GLU A 48 22.20 -56.54 -10.23
C GLU A 48 20.89 -55.88 -10.65
N ALA A 49 19.79 -56.16 -9.92
CA ALA A 49 18.50 -55.55 -10.16
C ALA A 49 18.53 -54.02 -10.00
N VAL A 50 19.21 -53.51 -8.96
CA VAL A 50 19.40 -52.06 -8.75
C VAL A 50 20.18 -51.44 -9.91
N GLY A 51 21.27 -52.07 -10.37
CA GLY A 51 22.08 -51.55 -11.48
C GLY A 51 21.30 -51.47 -12.79
N ILE A 52 20.46 -52.48 -13.06
CA ILE A 52 19.60 -52.52 -14.26
C ILE A 52 18.56 -51.39 -14.21
N VAL A 53 17.84 -51.25 -13.09
CA VAL A 53 16.82 -50.19 -12.93
C VAL A 53 17.43 -48.80 -13.11
N ILE A 54 18.58 -48.51 -12.48
CA ILE A 54 19.24 -47.21 -12.64
C ILE A 54 19.65 -46.96 -14.10
N SER A 55 20.09 -47.99 -14.82
CA SER A 55 20.49 -47.86 -16.22
C SER A 55 19.32 -47.71 -17.19
N GLU A 56 18.16 -48.30 -16.88
CA GLU A 56 16.97 -48.30 -17.74
C GLU A 56 16.24 -46.96 -17.69
N PHE A 57 16.13 -46.35 -16.51
CA PHE A 57 15.49 -45.05 -16.34
C PHE A 57 16.44 -43.86 -16.57
N GLY A 58 17.76 -44.07 -16.65
CA GLY A 58 18.70 -43.02 -17.06
C GLY A 58 18.61 -41.74 -16.22
N ASN A 59 18.84 -40.59 -16.84
CA ASN A 59 18.78 -39.28 -16.17
C ASN A 59 17.38 -38.65 -16.28
N LEU A 60 17.04 -37.77 -15.34
CA LEU A 60 15.78 -37.05 -15.29
C LEU A 60 15.48 -36.28 -16.59
N GLU A 61 16.53 -35.81 -17.27
CA GLU A 61 16.50 -35.14 -18.57
C GLU A 61 15.74 -35.95 -19.65
N GLU A 62 15.89 -37.28 -19.66
CA GLU A 62 15.34 -38.18 -20.68
C GLU A 62 13.86 -38.49 -20.43
N ILE A 63 13.45 -38.61 -19.15
CA ILE A 63 12.07 -38.96 -18.77
C ILE A 63 11.22 -37.71 -18.46
N ALA A 64 11.82 -36.52 -18.42
CA ALA A 64 11.10 -35.28 -18.07
C ALA A 64 9.91 -34.99 -19.00
N GLU A 65 10.02 -35.35 -20.29
CA GLU A 65 8.98 -35.14 -21.28
C GLU A 65 7.79 -36.09 -21.06
N GLU A 66 8.06 -37.37 -20.75
CA GLU A 66 7.02 -38.38 -20.48
C GLU A 66 6.28 -38.11 -19.16
N LEU A 67 6.99 -37.62 -18.15
CA LEU A 67 6.42 -37.25 -16.85
C LEU A 67 5.75 -35.87 -16.85
N GLY A 68 5.78 -35.14 -17.97
CA GLY A 68 5.18 -33.80 -18.09
C GLY A 68 5.87 -32.73 -17.24
N ILE A 69 7.13 -32.95 -16.85
CA ILE A 69 7.92 -32.03 -16.00
C ILE A 69 9.07 -31.34 -16.75
N ARG A 70 9.14 -31.47 -18.08
CA ARG A 70 10.21 -30.86 -18.90
C ARG A 70 10.35 -29.35 -18.65
N SER A 71 9.24 -28.65 -18.42
CA SER A 71 9.23 -27.23 -18.05
C SER A 71 9.96 -26.92 -16.73
N PHE A 72 10.07 -27.88 -15.81
CA PHE A 72 10.78 -27.72 -14.53
C PHE A 72 12.23 -28.20 -14.57
N VAL A 73 12.57 -29.06 -15.54
CA VAL A 73 13.93 -29.60 -15.73
C VAL A 73 14.76 -28.67 -16.63
N ASP A 74 14.14 -28.05 -17.64
CA ASP A 74 14.75 -27.02 -18.50
C ASP A 74 14.88 -25.66 -17.80
N GLN A 75 14.22 -25.50 -16.65
CA GLN A 75 14.53 -24.41 -15.75
C GLN A 75 15.91 -24.71 -15.14
N GLU A 76 16.99 -24.25 -15.81
CA GLU A 76 18.16 -23.72 -15.07
C GLU A 76 17.58 -22.98 -13.87
N PRO A 77 18.10 -23.18 -12.64
CA PRO A 77 17.47 -22.68 -11.44
C PRO A 77 17.13 -21.22 -11.71
N GLU A 78 15.84 -20.96 -11.93
CA GLU A 78 15.29 -19.65 -11.75
C GLU A 78 15.44 -19.48 -10.24
N GLU A 79 16.64 -19.08 -9.82
CA GLU A 79 16.72 -17.90 -9.01
C GLU A 79 15.78 -16.90 -9.73
N GLU A 80 14.51 -16.91 -9.32
CA GLU A 80 13.82 -15.67 -9.04
C GLU A 80 14.85 -14.88 -8.22
N THR A 81 15.73 -14.17 -8.92
CA THR A 81 16.69 -13.25 -8.35
C THR A 81 15.80 -12.11 -7.91
N GLN A 82 15.12 -12.33 -6.79
CA GLN A 82 14.33 -11.33 -6.11
C GLN A 82 15.29 -10.16 -5.95
N ARG A 83 15.09 -9.10 -6.73
CA ARG A 83 16.04 -8.00 -6.80
C ARG A 83 16.24 -7.50 -5.39
N VAL A 84 17.46 -7.66 -4.87
CA VAL A 84 17.79 -7.22 -3.52
C VAL A 84 17.94 -5.72 -3.57
N VAL A 85 17.03 -5.02 -2.92
CA VAL A 85 17.09 -3.56 -2.80
C VAL A 85 18.11 -3.24 -1.71
N SER A 86 19.15 -2.49 -2.07
CA SER A 86 20.24 -2.15 -1.16
C SER A 86 19.83 -1.09 -0.13
N PHE A 87 20.63 -0.95 0.92
CA PHE A 87 20.45 0.12 1.91
C PHE A 87 20.45 1.51 1.25
N GLU A 88 21.37 1.76 0.32
CA GLU A 88 21.50 3.04 -0.39
C GLU A 88 20.26 3.36 -1.23
N GLU A 89 19.67 2.35 -1.89
CA GLU A 89 18.43 2.53 -2.66
C GLU A 89 17.25 2.88 -1.73
N VAL A 90 17.15 2.24 -0.56
CA VAL A 90 16.10 2.51 0.44
C VAL A 90 16.27 3.90 1.08
N ASP A 91 17.49 4.27 1.49
CA ASP A 91 17.78 5.60 2.04
C ASP A 91 17.51 6.70 1.02
N GLY A 92 17.98 6.51 -0.22
CA GLY A 92 17.71 7.41 -1.35
C GLY A 92 16.20 7.55 -1.62
N TYR A 93 15.45 6.46 -1.54
CA TYR A 93 14.00 6.47 -1.66
C TYR A 93 13.33 7.27 -0.53
N ILE A 94 13.66 7.01 0.73
CA ILE A 94 13.06 7.70 1.87
C ILE A 94 13.34 9.21 1.83
N LYS A 95 14.57 9.62 1.51
CA LYS A 95 14.95 11.03 1.37
C LYS A 95 14.22 11.71 0.23
N SER A 96 14.23 11.10 -0.95
CA SER A 96 13.52 11.63 -2.14
C SER A 96 12.03 11.75 -1.86
N ARG A 97 11.46 10.73 -1.21
CA ARG A 97 10.06 10.67 -0.83
C ARG A 97 9.65 11.75 0.16
N THR A 98 10.51 12.04 1.12
CA THR A 98 10.31 13.12 2.09
C THR A 98 10.27 14.48 1.38
N ARG A 99 11.17 14.73 0.42
CA ARG A 99 11.13 15.96 -0.39
C ARG A 99 9.83 16.07 -1.22
N LEU A 100 9.39 14.97 -1.81
CA LEU A 100 8.17 14.88 -2.60
C LEU A 100 6.90 15.06 -1.75
N SER A 101 6.92 14.60 -0.49
CA SER A 101 5.82 14.80 0.45
C SER A 101 5.67 16.26 0.83
N TYR A 102 6.77 16.98 1.08
CA TYR A 102 6.76 18.43 1.29
C TYR A 102 6.18 19.17 0.09
N MET A 103 6.60 18.81 -1.14
CA MET A 103 6.10 19.49 -2.33
C MET A 103 4.60 19.24 -2.56
N GLY A 104 4.12 18.02 -2.29
CA GLY A 104 2.69 17.72 -2.31
C GLY A 104 1.91 18.44 -1.19
N ALA A 105 2.50 18.55 0.00
CA ALA A 105 1.89 19.25 1.14
C ALA A 105 1.74 20.74 0.86
N PHE A 106 2.78 21.39 0.32
CA PHE A 106 2.71 22.77 -0.15
C PHE A 106 1.68 22.96 -1.26
N GLY A 107 1.54 21.98 -2.16
CA GLY A 107 0.49 21.98 -3.16
C GLY A 107 -0.90 22.10 -2.55
N ILE A 108 -1.23 21.25 -1.57
CA ILE A 108 -2.55 21.29 -0.88
C ILE A 108 -2.71 22.56 -0.05
N PHE A 109 -1.66 22.97 0.64
CA PHE A 109 -1.65 24.22 1.40
C PHE A 109 -2.00 25.41 0.50
N PHE A 110 -1.38 25.50 -0.69
CA PHE A 110 -1.67 26.55 -1.66
C PHE A 110 -3.10 26.51 -2.19
N LEU A 111 -3.70 25.33 -2.34
CA LEU A 111 -5.11 25.20 -2.75
C LEU A 111 -6.09 25.66 -1.67
N ILE A 112 -5.75 25.50 -0.40
CA ILE A 112 -6.62 25.94 0.71
C ILE A 112 -6.47 27.45 0.94
N ILE A 113 -5.24 27.96 0.93
CA ILE A 113 -4.94 29.38 1.11
C ILE A 113 -5.23 30.22 -0.15
N SER A 114 -5.50 29.62 -1.32
CA SER A 114 -5.68 30.37 -2.57
C SER A 114 -6.77 31.43 -2.48
N SER A 115 -7.82 31.21 -1.68
CA SER A 115 -8.90 32.18 -1.47
C SER A 115 -8.54 33.31 -0.51
N VAL A 116 -7.50 33.16 0.32
CA VAL A 116 -7.13 34.13 1.36
C VAL A 116 -6.76 35.49 0.77
N PRO A 117 -5.89 35.60 -0.26
CA PRO A 117 -5.59 36.90 -0.85
C PRO A 117 -6.82 37.57 -1.46
N PHE A 118 -7.71 36.80 -2.09
CA PHE A 118 -8.96 37.33 -2.63
C PHE A 118 -9.84 37.92 -1.52
N ILE A 119 -10.08 37.16 -0.44
CA ILE A 119 -10.89 37.60 0.71
C ILE A 119 -10.35 38.90 1.31
N ILE A 120 -9.04 38.98 1.55
CA ILE A 120 -8.40 40.16 2.15
C ILE A 120 -8.49 41.38 1.21
N LEU A 121 -8.19 41.21 -0.07
CA LEU A 121 -8.16 42.30 -1.05
C LEU A 121 -9.57 42.77 -1.45
N SER A 122 -10.55 41.87 -1.49
CA SER A 122 -11.95 42.22 -1.79
C SER A 122 -12.66 42.88 -0.61
N GLY A 123 -12.22 42.60 0.63
CA GLY A 123 -12.81 43.14 1.85
C GLY A 123 -12.46 44.61 2.14
N ILE A 124 -11.54 45.22 1.36
CA ILE A 124 -11.13 46.62 1.56
C ILE A 124 -12.35 47.54 1.36
N PRO A 125 -12.76 48.31 2.38
CA PRO A 125 -14.00 49.08 2.29
C PRO A 125 -13.87 50.22 1.28
N ILE A 126 -14.91 50.40 0.46
CA ILE A 126 -14.99 51.45 -0.56
C ILE A 126 -14.80 52.84 0.05
N SER A 127 -15.24 53.05 1.29
CA SER A 127 -15.07 54.29 2.03
C SER A 127 -13.61 54.63 2.35
N ALA A 128 -12.73 53.62 2.47
CA ALA A 128 -11.31 53.83 2.78
C ALA A 128 -10.43 53.99 1.53
N ALA A 129 -10.68 53.20 0.48
CA ALA A 129 -9.84 53.18 -0.72
C ALA A 129 -10.43 53.92 -1.93
N GLY A 130 -11.73 54.24 -1.91
CA GLY A 130 -12.47 54.71 -3.08
C GLY A 130 -12.90 53.57 -4.02
N GLY A 131 -14.04 53.75 -4.69
CA GLY A 131 -14.69 52.67 -5.44
C GLY A 131 -13.89 52.11 -6.62
N GLY A 132 -13.08 52.93 -7.30
CA GLY A 132 -12.21 52.47 -8.38
C GLY A 132 -11.04 51.61 -7.89
N VAL A 133 -10.40 52.03 -6.80
CA VAL A 133 -9.22 51.35 -6.23
C VAL A 133 -9.62 50.04 -5.55
N ALA A 134 -10.75 50.00 -4.83
CA ALA A 134 -11.26 48.78 -4.22
C ALA A 134 -11.55 47.68 -5.26
N LYS A 135 -12.16 48.05 -6.40
CA LYS A 135 -12.38 47.11 -7.52
C LYS A 135 -11.06 46.61 -8.12
N PHE A 136 -10.06 47.47 -8.23
CA PHE A 136 -8.74 47.08 -8.72
C PHE A 136 -8.06 46.05 -7.81
N PHE A 137 -8.10 46.25 -6.48
CA PHE A 137 -7.59 45.26 -5.52
C PHE A 137 -8.33 43.93 -5.58
N ALA A 138 -9.66 43.94 -5.72
CA ALA A 138 -10.43 42.71 -5.88
C ALA A 138 -10.00 41.90 -7.14
N VAL A 139 -9.72 42.57 -8.26
CA VAL A 139 -9.21 41.93 -9.48
C VAL A 139 -7.81 41.34 -9.24
N ILE A 140 -6.92 42.06 -8.56
CA ILE A 140 -5.59 41.54 -8.18
C ILE A 140 -5.74 40.29 -7.31
N GLY A 141 -6.62 40.33 -6.31
CA GLY A 141 -6.88 39.18 -5.43
C GLY A 141 -7.37 37.96 -6.20
N LEU A 142 -8.21 38.17 -7.21
CA LEU A 142 -8.72 37.10 -8.08
C LEU A 142 -7.59 36.50 -8.94
N ILE A 143 -6.73 37.34 -9.52
CA ILE A 143 -5.57 36.87 -10.30
C ILE A 143 -4.64 36.03 -9.42
N LEU A 144 -4.34 36.50 -8.20
CA LEU A 144 -3.47 35.81 -7.27
C LEU A 144 -4.06 34.46 -6.81
N LEU A 145 -5.38 34.39 -6.64
CA LEU A 145 -6.10 33.14 -6.36
C LEU A 145 -5.85 32.10 -7.46
N PHE A 146 -6.06 32.47 -8.73
CA PHE A 146 -5.83 31.54 -9.84
C PHE A 146 -4.37 31.14 -9.99
N LEU A 147 -3.43 32.04 -9.72
CA LEU A 147 -1.99 31.74 -9.76
C LEU A 147 -1.60 30.73 -8.67
N MET A 148 -2.06 30.92 -7.43
CA MET A 148 -1.85 29.95 -6.34
C MET A 148 -2.51 28.60 -6.65
N LEU A 149 -3.70 28.61 -7.26
CA LEU A 149 -4.42 27.39 -7.62
C LEU A 149 -3.69 26.60 -8.71
N ALA A 150 -3.22 27.29 -9.76
CA ALA A 150 -2.39 26.69 -10.82
C ALA A 150 -1.06 26.15 -10.26
N GLY A 151 -0.39 26.91 -9.39
CA GLY A 151 0.84 26.49 -8.73
C GLY A 151 0.64 25.26 -7.83
N GLY A 152 -0.42 25.25 -7.02
CA GLY A 152 -0.75 24.15 -6.11
C GLY A 152 -1.09 22.86 -6.85
N LEU A 153 -1.91 22.94 -7.90
CA LEU A 153 -2.20 21.81 -8.79
C LEU A 153 -0.93 21.30 -9.50
N GLY A 154 -0.10 22.21 -10.00
CA GLY A 154 1.17 21.86 -10.65
C GLY A 154 2.11 21.09 -9.72
N MET A 155 2.28 21.55 -8.48
CA MET A 155 3.09 20.87 -7.46
C MET A 155 2.54 19.48 -7.10
N LEU A 156 1.21 19.35 -6.99
CA LEU A 156 0.55 18.08 -6.71
C LEU A 156 0.73 17.06 -7.83
N ILE A 157 0.53 17.50 -9.09
CA ILE A 157 0.72 16.65 -10.27
C ILE A 157 2.18 16.21 -10.35
N PHE A 158 3.13 17.14 -10.19
CA PHE A 158 4.55 16.81 -10.23
C PHE A 158 4.94 15.81 -9.12
N SER A 159 4.48 16.03 -7.88
CA SER A 159 4.70 15.10 -6.76
C SER A 159 4.13 13.70 -7.06
N GLY A 160 2.98 13.64 -7.74
CA GLY A 160 2.36 12.38 -8.18
C GLY A 160 3.08 11.69 -9.34
N LEU A 161 3.63 12.44 -10.30
CA LEU A 161 4.36 11.88 -11.43
C LEU A 161 5.68 11.24 -10.99
N GLN A 162 6.43 11.91 -10.12
CA GLN A 162 7.70 11.38 -9.63
C GLN A 162 7.53 10.20 -8.66
N GLU A 163 6.37 10.07 -8.02
CA GLU A 163 6.01 8.84 -7.31
C GLU A 163 5.94 7.62 -8.25
N ARG A 164 5.55 7.80 -9.52
CA ARG A 164 5.49 6.71 -10.50
C ARG A 164 6.87 6.20 -10.92
N GLU A 165 7.89 7.04 -10.82
CA GLU A 165 9.28 6.66 -11.14
C GLU A 165 9.74 5.49 -10.25
N TYR A 166 9.35 5.49 -8.97
CA TYR A 166 9.63 4.39 -8.04
C TYR A 166 8.61 3.25 -8.11
N SER A 167 7.75 3.21 -9.13
CA SER A 167 6.73 2.17 -9.27
C SER A 167 7.35 0.78 -9.51
N TYR A 168 8.59 0.69 -10.00
CA TYR A 168 9.26 -0.58 -10.27
C TYR A 168 9.52 -1.39 -8.98
N MET A 169 9.87 -0.72 -7.86
CA MET A 169 10.12 -1.38 -6.57
C MET A 169 8.90 -2.15 -6.02
N TRP A 170 7.71 -1.92 -6.58
CA TRP A 170 6.47 -2.54 -6.13
C TRP A 170 5.89 -3.52 -7.16
N LYS A 171 6.43 -3.52 -8.38
CA LYS A 171 6.01 -4.41 -9.48
C LYS A 171 6.84 -5.68 -9.51
N ASP A 172 8.12 -5.57 -9.20
CA ASP A 172 9.04 -6.72 -9.17
C ASP A 172 9.04 -7.36 -7.76
N ASN A 173 9.22 -8.68 -7.66
CA ASN A 173 9.38 -9.39 -6.39
C ASN A 173 10.72 -9.02 -5.75
N CYS A 174 10.80 -7.82 -5.16
CA CYS A 174 11.99 -7.33 -4.50
C CYS A 174 12.10 -7.87 -3.06
N ARG A 175 13.34 -8.06 -2.59
CA ARG A 175 13.64 -8.32 -1.17
C ARG A 175 14.54 -7.21 -0.64
N LEU A 176 14.29 -6.74 0.58
CA LEU A 176 15.20 -5.79 1.22
C LEU A 176 16.40 -6.53 1.81
N ASP A 177 17.60 -5.96 1.67
CA ASP A 177 18.78 -6.40 2.41
C ASP A 177 18.55 -6.35 3.94
N TYR A 178 19.27 -7.18 4.70
CA TYR A 178 19.14 -7.24 6.17
C TYR A 178 19.40 -5.86 6.81
N SER A 179 20.40 -5.13 6.33
CA SER A 179 20.74 -3.78 6.81
C SER A 179 19.60 -2.79 6.53
N ALA A 180 18.99 -2.88 5.34
CA ALA A 180 17.87 -2.04 4.94
C ALA A 180 16.61 -2.34 5.76
N GLN A 181 16.36 -3.60 6.10
CA GLN A 181 15.24 -4.02 6.94
C GLN A 181 15.32 -3.40 8.34
N GLU A 182 16.49 -3.46 8.96
CA GLU A 182 16.68 -2.91 10.30
C GLU A 182 16.56 -1.38 10.28
N TYR A 183 17.12 -0.73 9.26
CA TYR A 183 16.97 0.71 9.06
C TYR A 183 15.50 1.15 8.94
N VAL A 184 14.69 0.46 8.12
CA VAL A 184 13.27 0.80 7.95
C VAL A 184 12.50 0.61 9.25
N LYS A 185 12.80 -0.43 10.04
CA LYS A 185 12.18 -0.64 11.36
C LYS A 185 12.55 0.46 12.34
N MET A 186 13.83 0.81 12.44
CA MET A 186 14.30 1.91 13.27
C MET A 186 13.58 3.21 12.88
N GLN A 187 13.60 3.56 11.58
CA GLN A 187 12.97 4.76 11.06
C GLN A 187 11.44 4.78 11.30
N TYR A 188 10.76 3.65 11.16
CA TYR A 188 9.32 3.54 11.42
C TYR A 188 8.99 3.74 12.91
N SER A 189 9.76 3.11 13.80
CA SER A 189 9.56 3.22 15.24
C SER A 189 9.81 4.63 15.75
N GLU A 190 10.85 5.31 15.27
CA GLU A 190 11.13 6.71 15.59
C GLU A 190 10.05 7.64 15.02
N TYR A 191 9.64 7.40 13.77
CA TYR A 191 8.63 8.23 13.12
C TYR A 191 7.23 8.08 13.72
N ARG A 192 6.90 6.97 14.41
CA ARG A 192 5.59 6.77 15.05
C ARG A 192 5.23 7.90 16.02
N THR A 193 6.21 8.36 16.79
CA THR A 193 6.03 9.46 17.74
C THR A 193 5.82 10.77 16.99
N THR A 194 6.67 11.06 16.01
CA THR A 194 6.57 12.27 15.16
C THR A 194 5.25 12.33 14.40
N HIS A 195 4.80 11.21 13.83
CA HIS A 195 3.49 11.07 13.19
C HIS A 195 2.36 11.44 14.17
N THR A 196 2.41 10.91 15.38
CA THR A 196 1.39 11.19 16.40
C THR A 196 1.37 12.67 16.78
N ILE A 197 2.54 13.29 16.99
CA ILE A 197 2.66 14.72 17.28
C ILE A 197 2.12 15.58 16.12
N LEU A 198 2.47 15.26 14.88
CA LEU A 198 1.97 15.96 13.69
C LEU A 198 0.45 15.93 13.61
N ILE A 199 -0.17 14.76 13.87
CA ILE A 199 -1.63 14.63 13.92
C ILE A 199 -2.23 15.44 15.07
N ILE A 200 -1.67 15.36 16.28
CA ILE A 200 -2.17 16.12 17.44
C ILE A 200 -2.10 17.63 17.17
N VAL A 201 -0.97 18.13 16.68
CA VAL A 201 -0.79 19.55 16.35
C VAL A 201 -1.77 19.98 15.26
N GLY A 202 -1.98 19.15 14.23
CA GLY A 202 -2.97 19.42 13.19
C GLY A 202 -4.40 19.51 13.74
N ILE A 203 -4.81 18.60 14.63
CA ILE A 203 -6.13 18.62 15.28
C ILE A 203 -6.30 19.89 16.12
N VAL A 204 -5.28 20.22 16.93
CA VAL A 204 -5.29 21.42 17.77
C VAL A 204 -5.40 22.70 16.92
N LEU A 205 -4.67 22.80 15.80
CA LEU A 205 -4.78 23.91 14.86
C LEU A 205 -6.18 24.01 14.23
N CYS A 206 -6.80 22.90 13.86
CA CYS A 206 -8.18 22.88 13.36
C CYS A 206 -9.17 23.40 14.41
N ILE A 207 -9.06 22.98 15.68
CA ILE A 207 -9.94 23.43 16.76
C ILE A 207 -9.71 24.93 17.03
N LEU A 208 -8.44 25.35 17.08
CA LEU A 208 -8.06 26.75 17.29
C LEU A 208 -8.47 27.66 16.12
N SER A 209 -8.65 27.12 14.91
CA SER A 209 -9.04 27.92 13.73
C SER A 209 -10.37 28.67 13.91
N ALA A 210 -11.27 28.14 14.75
CA ALA A 210 -12.55 28.78 15.05
C ALA A 210 -12.45 29.93 16.08
N VAL A 211 -11.37 29.97 16.87
CA VAL A 211 -11.21 30.93 17.98
C VAL A 211 -11.15 32.39 17.49
N PRO A 212 -10.37 32.75 16.45
CA PRO A 212 -10.36 34.12 15.93
C PRO A 212 -11.75 34.61 15.48
N ALA A 213 -12.52 33.76 14.81
CA ALA A 213 -13.87 34.09 14.36
C ALA A 213 -14.85 34.26 15.54
N ALA A 214 -14.74 33.40 16.56
CA ALA A 214 -15.56 33.48 17.77
C ALA A 214 -15.29 34.77 18.56
N ILE A 215 -14.02 35.16 18.72
CA ILE A 215 -13.63 36.40 19.42
C ILE A 215 -14.19 37.62 18.68
N LEU A 216 -14.02 37.71 17.37
CA LEU A 216 -14.51 38.85 16.58
C LEU A 216 -16.04 38.94 16.58
N SER A 217 -16.72 37.79 16.59
CA SER A 217 -18.18 37.70 16.74
C SER A 217 -18.64 38.22 18.10
N PHE A 218 -17.96 37.84 19.18
CA PHE A 218 -18.26 38.32 20.53
C PHE A 218 -18.08 39.84 20.65
N LEU A 219 -17.03 40.40 20.04
CA LEU A 219 -16.76 41.83 20.05
C LEU A 219 -17.71 42.64 19.14
N HIS A 220 -18.64 41.98 18.43
CA HIS A 220 -19.55 42.61 17.46
C HIS A 220 -18.83 43.40 16.33
N VAL A 221 -17.58 43.02 16.01
CA VAL A 221 -16.76 43.62 14.94
C VAL A 221 -16.81 42.77 13.66
N THR A 222 -17.79 41.88 13.52
CA THR A 222 -17.93 40.99 12.36
C THR A 222 -18.41 41.68 11.09
N ASN A 223 -18.84 42.94 11.18
CA ASN A 223 -19.37 43.66 10.03
C ASN A 223 -18.23 44.20 9.15
N GLY A 224 -18.13 43.70 7.91
CA GLY A 224 -17.18 44.14 6.90
C GLY A 224 -15.79 43.52 7.02
N PHE A 225 -14.75 44.32 6.78
CA PHE A 225 -13.36 43.89 6.59
C PHE A 225 -12.78 43.00 7.71
N PHE A 226 -13.15 43.23 8.97
CA PHE A 226 -12.67 42.41 10.09
C PHE A 226 -13.24 40.98 10.08
N GLY A 227 -14.47 40.81 9.58
CA GLY A 227 -15.05 39.48 9.36
C GLY A 227 -14.31 38.71 8.26
N ASP A 228 -13.94 39.40 7.18
CA ASP A 228 -13.15 38.82 6.08
C ASP A 228 -11.76 38.37 6.55
N ILE A 229 -11.09 39.18 7.39
CA ILE A 229 -9.83 38.80 8.03
C ILE A 229 -10.00 37.56 8.91
N ALA A 230 -11.07 37.48 9.70
CA ALA A 230 -11.34 36.32 10.54
C ALA A 230 -11.43 35.03 9.72
N GLY A 231 -12.17 35.08 8.60
CA GLY A 231 -12.29 33.97 7.66
C GLY A 231 -10.95 33.60 7.02
N ALA A 232 -10.17 34.59 6.61
CA ALA A 232 -8.82 34.38 6.06
C ALA A 232 -7.87 33.70 7.05
N VAL A 233 -7.86 34.12 8.32
CA VAL A 233 -7.05 33.49 9.38
C VAL A 233 -7.53 32.05 9.65
N CYS A 234 -8.84 31.82 9.67
CA CYS A 234 -9.40 30.48 9.81
C CYS A 234 -8.92 29.54 8.69
N LEU A 235 -9.02 29.97 7.43
CA LEU A 235 -8.55 29.19 6.28
C LEU A 235 -7.04 28.94 6.30
N PHE A 236 -6.25 29.93 6.72
CA PHE A 236 -4.82 29.76 6.89
C PHE A 236 -4.47 28.69 7.93
N LEU A 237 -5.12 28.72 9.11
CA LEU A 237 -4.90 27.74 10.18
C LEU A 237 -5.35 26.33 9.76
N VAL A 238 -6.50 26.22 9.09
CA VAL A 238 -6.97 24.94 8.51
C VAL A 238 -6.00 24.45 7.45
N GLY A 239 -5.51 25.33 6.57
CA GLY A 239 -4.50 24.99 5.58
C GLY A 239 -3.23 24.42 6.24
N ALA A 240 -2.73 25.07 7.30
CA ALA A 240 -1.58 24.60 8.05
C ALA A 240 -1.83 23.23 8.70
N ALA A 241 -3.02 22.99 9.26
CA ALA A 241 -3.38 21.69 9.81
C ALA A 241 -3.38 20.58 8.74
N VAL A 242 -4.00 20.83 7.58
CA VAL A 242 -4.05 19.86 6.47
C VAL A 242 -2.65 19.59 5.90
N PHE A 243 -1.78 20.61 5.86
CA PHE A 243 -0.38 20.43 5.50
C PHE A 243 0.33 19.41 6.42
N LEU A 244 0.14 19.51 7.73
CA LEU A 244 0.72 18.56 8.70
C LEU A 244 0.13 17.14 8.53
N PHE A 245 -1.18 17.03 8.33
CA PHE A 245 -1.84 15.74 8.08
C PHE A 245 -1.32 15.06 6.82
N PHE A 246 -1.12 15.83 5.73
CA PHE A 246 -0.62 15.28 4.49
C PHE A 246 0.83 14.80 4.62
N LEU A 247 1.68 15.55 5.33
CA LEU A 247 3.05 15.12 5.64
C LEU A 247 3.07 13.83 6.46
N ALA A 248 2.29 13.78 7.54
CA ALA A 248 2.16 12.60 8.40
C ALA A 248 1.71 11.37 7.61
N GLY A 249 0.66 11.52 6.79
CA GLY A 249 0.11 10.44 5.98
C GLY A 249 1.06 9.94 4.90
N ARG A 250 1.71 10.84 4.15
CA ARG A 250 2.64 10.46 3.07
C ARG A 250 3.87 9.71 3.58
N GLN A 251 4.42 10.10 4.73
CA GLN A 251 5.60 9.47 5.31
C GLN A 251 5.26 8.12 5.98
N LYS A 252 4.14 8.03 6.72
CA LYS A 252 3.68 6.72 7.24
C LYS A 252 3.42 5.76 6.08
N GLY A 253 2.81 6.24 5.00
CA GLY A 253 2.52 5.43 3.82
C GLY A 253 3.76 4.97 3.04
N SER A 254 4.87 5.72 3.04
CA SER A 254 6.11 5.26 2.39
C SER A 254 6.84 4.19 3.20
N LEU A 255 6.98 4.41 4.51
CA LEU A 255 7.61 3.43 5.41
C LEU A 255 6.76 2.14 5.51
N GLY A 256 5.44 2.27 5.60
CA GLY A 256 4.53 1.12 5.60
C GLY A 256 4.59 0.30 4.31
N ARG A 257 4.83 0.95 3.17
CA ARG A 257 5.07 0.24 1.90
C ARG A 257 6.37 -0.56 1.95
N LEU A 258 7.48 0.00 2.41
CA LEU A 258 8.76 -0.74 2.53
C LEU A 258 8.64 -1.95 3.48
N LEU A 259 7.94 -1.79 4.61
CA LEU A 259 7.62 -2.89 5.52
C LEU A 259 6.75 -3.97 4.85
N LYS A 260 5.84 -3.58 3.95
CA LYS A 260 5.04 -4.53 3.15
C LYS A 260 5.91 -5.37 2.22
N ILE A 261 6.94 -4.82 1.58
CA ILE A 261 7.90 -5.63 0.78
C ILE A 261 8.59 -6.65 1.67
N GLN A 262 9.10 -6.24 2.83
CA GLN A 262 9.76 -7.16 3.76
C GLN A 262 8.83 -8.29 4.18
N TYR A 263 7.57 -7.99 4.49
CA TYR A 263 6.57 -8.98 4.86
C TYR A 263 6.28 -9.96 3.71
N ARG A 264 6.09 -9.44 2.49
CA ARG A 264 5.87 -10.27 1.29
C ARG A 264 7.06 -11.21 1.03
N ALA A 265 8.29 -10.71 1.11
CA ALA A 265 9.48 -11.52 0.89
C ALA A 265 9.59 -12.67 1.92
N LYS A 266 9.20 -12.42 3.18
CA LYS A 266 9.13 -13.49 4.19
C LYS A 266 8.03 -14.52 3.89
N GLN A 267 6.87 -14.10 3.41
CA GLN A 267 5.78 -15.03 3.06
C GLN A 267 6.15 -15.93 1.88
N VAL A 268 6.76 -15.38 0.82
CA VAL A 268 7.23 -16.20 -0.32
C VAL A 268 8.20 -17.29 0.16
N GLN A 269 9.07 -16.95 1.11
CA GLN A 269 10.06 -17.90 1.63
C GLN A 269 9.49 -18.97 2.58
N GLN A 270 8.33 -18.75 3.20
CA GLN A 270 7.71 -19.70 4.13
C GLN A 270 6.55 -20.51 3.54
N GLU A 271 5.72 -19.89 2.70
CA GLU A 271 4.43 -20.44 2.25
C GLU A 271 4.33 -20.58 0.71
N GLY A 272 5.40 -20.23 -0.01
CA GLY A 272 5.45 -20.23 -1.48
C GLY A 272 4.81 -18.98 -2.12
N PRO A 273 4.97 -18.82 -3.45
CA PRO A 273 4.55 -17.60 -4.17
C PRO A 273 3.02 -17.36 -4.15
N GLU A 274 2.21 -18.42 -4.03
CA GLU A 274 0.75 -18.33 -4.03
C GLU A 274 0.19 -17.64 -2.77
N ALA A 275 0.82 -17.80 -1.60
CA ALA A 275 0.38 -17.20 -0.34
C ALA A 275 0.66 -15.69 -0.29
N ALA A 276 1.79 -15.26 -0.86
CA ALA A 276 2.18 -13.86 -0.97
C ALA A 276 1.27 -13.06 -1.91
N GLN A 277 0.67 -13.73 -2.91
CA GLN A 277 -0.25 -13.11 -3.86
C GLN A 277 -1.68 -12.99 -3.29
N LYS A 278 -2.07 -13.90 -2.38
CA LYS A 278 -3.36 -13.89 -1.66
C LYS A 278 -3.42 -12.83 -0.56
N ASN A 279 -2.27 -12.50 0.04
CA ASN A 279 -2.13 -11.54 1.15
C ASN A 279 -1.53 -10.19 0.71
N GLN A 280 -2.22 -9.45 -0.17
CA GLN A 280 -1.73 -8.15 -0.65
C GLN A 280 -1.80 -7.00 0.38
N GLY A 281 -2.35 -7.24 1.59
CA GLY A 281 -2.41 -6.27 2.70
C GLY A 281 -1.08 -6.15 3.45
N GLY A 282 -0.79 -5.01 4.07
CA GLY A 282 0.38 -4.89 4.96
C GLY A 282 0.12 -5.55 6.33
N PRO A 283 1.09 -5.60 7.25
CA PRO A 283 0.87 -6.13 8.59
C PRO A 283 -0.28 -5.45 9.37
N GLU A 284 -0.64 -4.20 9.04
CA GLU A 284 -1.82 -3.50 9.61
C GLU A 284 -3.15 -3.78 8.87
N ASP A 285 -3.13 -4.31 7.64
CA ASP A 285 -4.32 -4.47 6.77
C ASP A 285 -4.69 -5.94 6.47
N VAL A 286 -3.87 -6.91 6.86
CA VAL A 286 -4.16 -8.34 6.65
C VAL A 286 -5.14 -8.81 7.71
N ILE A 287 -6.40 -8.43 7.52
CA ILE A 287 -7.51 -9.09 8.18
C ILE A 287 -7.80 -10.35 7.36
N ILE A 288 -7.29 -11.49 7.82
CA ILE A 288 -7.63 -12.78 7.21
C ILE A 288 -9.03 -13.12 7.69
N TYR A 289 -10.02 -12.89 6.82
CA TYR A 289 -11.38 -13.34 7.04
C TYR A 289 -11.41 -14.85 6.85
N GLU A 290 -11.85 -15.58 7.87
CA GLU A 290 -11.97 -17.05 7.86
C GLU A 290 -12.98 -17.54 6.79
N ASN A 291 -13.82 -16.63 6.30
CA ASN A 291 -14.86 -16.90 5.31
C ASN A 291 -14.51 -16.29 3.94
N GLU A 292 -14.45 -17.12 2.90
CA GLU A 292 -14.13 -16.72 1.51
C GLU A 292 -15.12 -15.69 0.95
N TYR A 293 -16.35 -15.67 1.45
CA TYR A 293 -17.37 -14.69 1.07
C TYR A 293 -17.08 -13.29 1.63
N LEU A 294 -16.55 -13.19 2.85
CA LEU A 294 -16.21 -11.89 3.45
C LEU A 294 -14.97 -11.28 2.80
N SER A 295 -13.97 -12.10 2.44
CA SER A 295 -12.77 -11.61 1.74
C SER A 295 -13.10 -11.07 0.34
N LYS A 296 -14.09 -11.65 -0.35
CA LYS A 296 -14.61 -11.15 -1.64
C LYS A 296 -15.51 -9.92 -1.50
N PHE A 297 -16.24 -9.79 -0.39
CA PHE A 297 -17.19 -8.69 -0.17
C PHE A 297 -16.53 -7.40 0.35
N MET A 298 -15.49 -7.51 1.18
CA MET A 298 -14.85 -6.35 1.82
C MET A 298 -14.33 -5.27 0.85
N PRO A 299 -13.71 -5.61 -0.30
CA PRO A 299 -13.29 -4.61 -1.29
C PRO A 299 -14.46 -3.83 -1.91
N VAL A 300 -15.66 -4.45 -1.95
CA VAL A 300 -16.86 -3.91 -2.60
C VAL A 300 -17.73 -3.12 -1.61
N TYR A 301 -17.48 -3.26 -0.31
CA TYR A 301 -18.24 -2.60 0.76
C TYR A 301 -18.32 -1.07 0.58
N TRP A 302 -17.17 -0.40 0.49
CA TRP A 302 -17.11 1.06 0.39
C TRP A 302 -17.75 1.62 -0.88
N PRO A 303 -17.46 1.09 -2.09
CA PRO A 303 -18.17 1.47 -3.31
C PRO A 303 -19.70 1.30 -3.20
N THR A 304 -20.17 0.22 -2.57
CA THR A 304 -21.60 -0.06 -2.40
C THR A 304 -22.26 0.96 -1.47
N ILE A 305 -21.64 1.27 -0.33
CA ILE A 305 -22.14 2.31 0.58
C ILE A 305 -22.14 3.68 -0.09
N THR A 306 -21.12 3.99 -0.89
CA THR A 306 -21.05 5.26 -1.63
C THR A 306 -22.18 5.35 -2.66
N CYS A 307 -22.45 4.26 -3.38
CA CYS A 307 -23.57 4.17 -4.32
C CYS A 307 -24.92 4.33 -3.59
N LEU A 308 -25.11 3.63 -2.46
CA LEU A 308 -26.31 3.75 -1.62
C LEU A 308 -26.50 5.18 -1.12
N TYR A 309 -25.44 5.82 -0.62
CA TYR A 309 -25.47 7.21 -0.16
C TYR A 309 -25.87 8.15 -1.29
N LEU A 310 -25.32 7.98 -2.49
CA LEU A 310 -25.68 8.80 -3.66
C LEU A 310 -27.13 8.58 -4.07
N VAL A 311 -27.59 7.34 -4.23
CA VAL A 311 -28.98 7.01 -4.61
C VAL A 311 -29.97 7.59 -3.61
N VAL A 312 -29.73 7.40 -2.30
CA VAL A 312 -30.61 7.93 -1.25
C VAL A 312 -30.55 9.45 -1.21
N SER A 313 -29.37 10.07 -1.37
CA SER A 313 -29.22 11.53 -1.36
C SER A 313 -29.86 12.19 -2.56
N PHE A 314 -29.77 11.59 -3.75
CA PHE A 314 -30.44 12.10 -4.96
C PHE A 314 -31.95 11.88 -4.94
N LEU A 315 -32.44 10.76 -4.41
CA LEU A 315 -33.89 10.52 -4.30
C LEU A 315 -34.55 11.43 -3.25
N THR A 316 -33.88 11.68 -2.12
CA THR A 316 -34.47 12.45 -1.02
C THR A 316 -34.14 13.94 -1.08
N PHE A 317 -33.14 14.37 -1.86
CA PHE A 317 -32.59 15.73 -1.88
C PHE A 317 -32.22 16.31 -0.49
N ARG A 318 -32.15 15.46 0.54
CA ARG A 318 -31.93 15.84 1.95
C ARG A 318 -30.50 15.56 2.39
N TRP A 319 -29.56 16.19 1.69
CA TRP A 319 -28.11 16.08 1.94
C TRP A 319 -27.72 16.34 3.41
N GLY A 320 -28.48 17.16 4.14
CA GLY A 320 -28.26 17.43 5.56
C GLY A 320 -28.59 16.27 6.52
N THR A 321 -29.29 15.22 6.05
CA THR A 321 -29.64 14.04 6.88
C THR A 321 -29.00 12.75 6.35
N THR A 322 -28.77 12.65 5.04
CA THR A 322 -28.22 11.44 4.42
C THR A 322 -26.75 11.19 4.75
N TRP A 323 -26.02 12.19 5.24
CA TRP A 323 -24.64 12.02 5.68
C TRP A 323 -24.49 11.02 6.83
N ILE A 324 -25.56 10.74 7.62
CA ILE A 324 -25.59 9.75 8.70
C ILE A 324 -25.23 8.34 8.21
N ILE A 325 -25.41 8.05 6.91
CA ILE A 325 -25.02 6.78 6.30
C ILE A 325 -23.51 6.51 6.49
N TRP A 326 -22.67 7.54 6.46
CA TRP A 326 -21.21 7.41 6.61
C TRP A 326 -20.76 6.91 7.99
N PRO A 327 -21.14 7.54 9.12
CA PRO A 327 -20.77 7.04 10.44
C PRO A 327 -21.36 5.67 10.75
N VAL A 328 -22.60 5.39 10.31
CA VAL A 328 -23.21 4.05 10.47
C VAL A 328 -22.41 2.99 9.70
N ALA A 329 -22.07 3.27 8.44
CA ALA A 329 -21.23 2.37 7.64
C ALA A 329 -19.83 2.17 8.25
N GLY A 330 -19.24 3.21 8.85
CA GLY A 330 -17.97 3.10 9.56
C GLY A 330 -18.04 2.13 10.75
N ILE A 331 -19.11 2.22 11.56
CA ILE A 331 -19.33 1.32 12.71
C ILE A 331 -19.54 -0.12 12.25
N VAL A 332 -20.35 -0.34 11.22
CA VAL A 332 -20.62 -1.68 10.67
C VAL A 332 -19.33 -2.30 10.14
N HIS A 333 -18.51 -1.55 9.41
CA HIS A 333 -17.22 -2.03 8.93
C HIS A 333 -16.28 -2.42 10.09
N ALA A 334 -16.16 -1.56 11.10
CA ALA A 334 -15.32 -1.82 12.27
C ALA A 334 -15.79 -3.03 13.09
N PHE A 335 -17.11 -3.27 13.16
CA PHE A 335 -17.68 -4.44 13.80
C PHE A 335 -17.33 -5.72 13.02
N ILE A 336 -17.59 -5.74 11.71
CA ILE A 336 -17.29 -6.89 10.86
C ILE A 336 -15.80 -7.21 10.90
N SER A 337 -14.95 -6.19 10.82
CA SER A 337 -13.49 -6.36 10.83
C SER A 337 -12.97 -6.91 12.15
N LYS A 338 -13.57 -6.52 13.30
CA LYS A 338 -13.15 -7.02 14.63
C LYS A 338 -13.70 -8.40 14.97
N THR A 339 -14.92 -8.72 14.53
CA THR A 339 -15.57 -10.00 14.88
C THR A 339 -15.11 -11.14 13.97
N PHE A 340 -14.86 -10.86 12.70
CA PHE A 340 -14.51 -11.89 11.70
C PHE A 340 -13.07 -11.79 11.20
N GLY A 341 -12.29 -10.86 11.75
CA GLY A 341 -10.91 -10.65 11.39
C GLY A 341 -9.94 -11.27 12.38
N LYS A 342 -9.09 -12.19 11.92
CA LYS A 342 -7.91 -12.61 12.71
C LYS A 342 -6.80 -11.58 12.54
N HIS A 343 -6.40 -10.93 13.63
CA HIS A 343 -5.18 -10.13 13.68
C HIS A 343 -3.98 -11.08 13.77
N VAL A 344 -3.10 -11.06 12.77
CA VAL A 344 -1.92 -11.94 12.66
C VAL A 344 -0.89 -11.74 13.80
N PHE A 345 -1.10 -10.78 14.71
CA PHE A 345 -0.17 -10.46 15.80
C PHE A 345 -0.56 -10.99 17.19
N GLU A 346 -1.59 -11.82 17.32
CA GLU A 346 -2.03 -12.37 18.62
C GLU A 346 -1.84 -13.90 18.78
N SER A 347 -0.98 -14.53 17.97
CA SER A 347 -0.57 -15.94 18.17
C SER A 347 0.93 -16.10 18.28
#